data_AF-A0A2P8GM40-F1
#
_entry.id   AF-A0A2P8GM40-F1
#
_cell.length_a   1.000
_cell.length_b   1.000
_cell.length_c   1.000
_cell.angle_alpha   90.00
_cell.angle_beta   90.00
_cell.angle_gamma   90.00
#
_symmetry.space_group_name_H-M   'P 1'
#
loop_
_entity.id
_entity.type
_entity.pdbx_description
1 polymer ?
#
loop_
_entity_poly.entity_id
_entity_poly.type
_entity_poly.pdbx_seq_one_letter_code
_entity_poly.pdbx_strand_id
1 'polypeptide(L)' 'MTVLKTVGLLSVQQRKLLLAYSRNKQCFYLPGGKVDAGESERQALCREIAEELNVSITEQELVYYTHVTAPCLR' A
#
# COMPACT_ATOMS: atom_id res chain seq x y z
N MET A 1 -9.97 21.40 -1.62
CA MET A 1 -10.06 20.09 -0.91
C MET A 1 -8.82 19.30 -1.30
N THR A 2 -7.97 18.94 -0.35
CA THR A 2 -6.71 18.23 -0.63
C THR A 2 -6.96 16.72 -0.60
N VAL A 3 -6.70 16.04 -1.72
CA VAL A 3 -6.77 14.58 -1.80
C VAL A 3 -5.40 14.02 -1.46
N LEU A 4 -5.34 13.07 -0.52
CA LEU A 4 -4.14 12.31 -0.25
C LEU A 4 -4.18 11.02 -1.09
N LYS A 5 -3.23 10.86 -2.00
CA LYS A 5 -3.13 9.68 -2.83
C LYS A 5 -2.26 8.63 -2.14
N THR A 6 -2.80 7.43 -1.98
CA THR A 6 -2.13 6.30 -1.33
C THR A 6 -2.34 5.02 -2.13
N VAL A 7 -1.42 4.07 -1.98
CA VAL A 7 -1.48 2.73 -2.55
C VAL A 7 -1.37 1.69 -1.43
N GLY A 8 -1.95 0.52 -1.64
CA GLY A 8 -1.89 -0.58 -0.67
C GLY A 8 -1.84 -1.93 -1.39
N LEU A 9 -1.00 -2.83 -0.92
CA LEU A 9 -0.86 -4.18 -1.47
C LEU A 9 -1.92 -5.10 -0.89
N LEU A 10 -2.68 -5.75 -1.78
CA LEU A 10 -3.56 -6.86 -1.43
C LEU A 10 -2.90 -8.17 -1.87
N SER A 11 -2.30 -8.90 -0.92
CA SER A 11 -1.75 -10.24 -1.17
C SER A 11 -2.54 -11.30 -0.42
N VAL A 12 -3.24 -12.15 -1.17
CA VAL A 12 -4.07 -13.22 -0.63
C VAL A 12 -3.54 -14.58 -1.08
N GLN A 13 -3.15 -15.42 -0.12
CA GLN A 13 -2.71 -16.79 -0.39
C GLN A 13 -3.36 -17.74 0.61
N GLN A 14 -3.87 -18.89 0.15
CA GLN A 14 -4.48 -19.91 1.02
C GLN A 14 -5.56 -19.34 1.97
N ARG A 15 -6.38 -18.40 1.46
CA ARG A 15 -7.41 -17.66 2.23
C ARG A 15 -6.84 -16.83 3.40
N LYS A 16 -5.57 -16.46 3.36
CA LYS A 16 -4.91 -15.56 4.31
C LYS A 16 -4.55 -14.25 3.60
N LEU A 17 -4.81 -13.12 4.25
CA LEU A 17 -4.44 -11.79 3.80
C LEU A 17 -3.17 -11.34 4.52
N LEU A 18 -2.18 -10.87 3.77
CA LEU A 18 -0.99 -10.22 4.33
C LEU A 18 -1.36 -8.84 4.88
N LEU A 19 -1.01 -8.57 6.13
CA LEU A 19 -1.17 -7.28 6.80
C LEU A 19 0.11 -6.90 7.52
N ALA A 20 0.43 -5.61 7.54
CA ALA A 20 1.46 -5.04 8.41
C ALA A 20 0.83 -4.62 9.75
N TYR A 21 1.60 -4.72 10.83
CA TYR A 21 1.17 -4.27 12.16
C TYR A 21 2.00 -3.07 12.60
N SER A 22 1.34 -1.93 12.80
CA SER A 22 2.00 -0.73 13.32
C SER A 22 1.99 -0.77 14.84
N ARG A 23 3.16 -0.86 15.47
CA ARG A 23 3.28 -0.77 16.94
C ARG A 23 2.86 0.61 17.46
N ASN A 24 3.10 1.66 16.69
CA ASN A 24 2.77 3.03 17.07
C ASN A 24 1.26 3.29 17.00
N LYS A 25 0.59 2.80 15.94
CA LYS A 25 -0.87 2.96 15.77
C LYS A 25 -1.68 1.85 16.43
N GLN A 26 -1.03 0.80 16.91
CA GLN A 26 -1.64 -0.41 17.48
C GLN A 26 -2.73 -1.01 16.58
N CYS A 27 -2.48 -1.05 15.26
CA CYS A 27 -3.45 -1.53 14.28
C CYS A 27 -2.79 -2.33 13.15
N PHE A 28 -3.58 -3.22 12.55
CA PHE A 28 -3.25 -3.90 11.31
C PHE A 28 -3.69 -3.05 10.11
N TYR A 29 -2.86 -3.01 9.07
CA TYR A 29 -3.13 -2.26 7.85
C TYR A 29 -2.57 -3.01 6.63
N LEU A 30 -3.07 -2.67 5.43
CA LEU A 30 -2.47 -3.13 4.19
C LEU A 30 -1.11 -2.43 4.03
N PRO A 31 -0.01 -3.18 3.79
CA PRO A 31 1.29 -2.56 3.56
C PRO A 31 1.26 -1.71 2.29
N GLY A 32 2.01 -0.61 2.31
CA GLY A 32 1.94 0.44 1.30
C GLY A 32 1.90 1.84 1.94
N GLY A 33 1.74 2.86 1.11
CA GLY A 33 1.88 4.22 1.60
C GLY A 33 1.48 5.29 0.60
N LYS A 34 2.10 6.45 0.74
CA LYS A 34 1.76 7.63 -0.06
C LYS A 34 2.42 7.54 -1.43
N VAL A 35 1.74 8.13 -2.42
CA VAL A 35 2.32 8.34 -3.73
C VAL A 35 3.02 9.71 -3.71
N ASP A 36 4.33 9.70 -3.87
CA ASP A 36 5.17 10.88 -3.98
C ASP A 36 5.08 11.55 -5.36
N ALA A 37 5.63 12.75 -5.47
CA ALA A 37 5.56 13.52 -6.72
C ALA A 37 6.49 12.90 -7.78
N GLY A 38 5.93 12.60 -8.96
CA GLY A 38 6.70 12.10 -10.10
C GLY A 38 6.73 10.57 -10.24
N GLU A 39 6.21 9.82 -9.28
CA GLU A 39 6.08 8.36 -9.39
C GLU A 39 4.68 7.90 -9.84
N SER A 40 4.65 6.74 -10.51
CA SER A 40 3.41 6.01 -10.79
C SER A 40 2.91 5.31 -9.52
N GLU A 41 1.63 4.93 -9.48
CA GLU A 41 1.06 4.15 -8.36
C GLU A 41 1.77 2.80 -8.16
N ARG A 42 2.21 2.17 -9.26
CA ARG A 42 2.95 0.91 -9.20
C ARG A 42 4.37 1.11 -8.66
N GLN A 43 5.04 2.18 -9.09
CA GLN A 43 6.37 2.55 -8.59
C GLN A 43 6.33 2.85 -7.09
N ALA A 44 5.35 3.64 -6.66
CA ALA A 44 5.10 3.94 -5.25
C ALA A 44 4.91 2.66 -4.44
N LEU A 45 4.08 1.73 -4.93
CA LEU A 45 3.81 0.49 -4.22
C LEU A 45 5.05 -0.40 -4.13
N CYS A 46 5.82 -0.56 -5.21
CA CYS A 46 7.07 -1.31 -5.18
C CYS A 46 8.06 -0.73 -4.15
N ARG A 47 8.21 0.60 -4.10
CA ARG A 47 9.07 1.31 -3.13
C ARG A 47 8.60 1.08 -1.70
N GLU A 48 7.33 1.32 -1.40
CA GLU A 48 6.77 1.18 -0.05
C GLU A 48 6.89 -0.27 0.47
N ILE A 49 6.66 -1.28 -0.39
CA ILE A 49 6.81 -2.70 0.01
C ILE A 49 8.28 -3.05 0.32
N ALA A 50 9.22 -2.49 -0.44
CA ALA A 50 10.65 -2.66 -0.16
C ALA A 50 11.04 -2.01 1.18
N GLU A 51 10.55 -0.79 1.46
CA GLU A 51 10.84 -0.05 2.69
C GLU A 51 10.18 -0.68 3.93
N GLU A 52 8.91 -1.06 3.86
CA GLU A 52 8.15 -1.57 5.02
C GLU A 52 8.45 -3.05 5.31
N LEU A 53 8.59 -3.89 4.28
CA LEU A 53 8.65 -5.35 4.44
C LEU A 53 10.01 -5.95 4.09
N ASN A 54 10.95 -5.17 3.54
CA ASN A 54 12.22 -5.67 2.98
C ASN A 54 11.99 -6.74 1.89
N VAL A 55 10.92 -6.59 1.11
CA VAL A 55 10.56 -7.49 0.00
C VAL A 55 10.57 -6.71 -1.30
N SER A 56 11.19 -7.27 -2.33
CA SER A 56 11.21 -6.68 -3.67
C SER A 56 10.13 -7.31 -4.55
N ILE A 57 9.31 -6.47 -5.17
CA ILE A 57 8.34 -6.85 -6.20
C ILE A 57 8.48 -5.91 -7.40
N THR A 58 8.11 -6.38 -8.57
CA THR A 58 8.16 -5.64 -9.84
C THR A 58 6.81 -5.09 -10.23
N GLU A 59 6.78 -4.03 -11.03
CA GLU A 59 5.54 -3.42 -11.50
C GLU A 59 4.65 -4.39 -12.31
N GLN A 60 5.26 -5.39 -12.95
CA GLN A 60 4.57 -6.39 -13.77
C GLN A 60 3.86 -7.46 -12.93
N GLU A 61 4.27 -7.66 -11.67
CA GLU A 61 3.60 -8.55 -10.73
C GLU A 61 2.36 -7.92 -10.10
N LEU A 62 2.20 -6.60 -10.24
CA LEU A 62 1.08 -5.86 -9.67
C LEU A 62 -0.12 -5.85 -10.61
N VAL A 63 -1.25 -6.30 -10.08
CA VAL A 63 -2.57 -6.20 -10.74
C VAL A 63 -3.43 -5.20 -9.99
N TYR A 64 -3.99 -4.23 -10.72
CA TYR A 64 -4.94 -3.29 -10.13
C TYR A 64 -6.20 -4.05 -9.67
N TYR A 65 -6.58 -3.84 -8.41
CA TYR A 65 -7.76 -4.47 -7.82
C TYR A 65 -8.96 -3.52 -7.78
N THR A 66 -8.84 -2.40 -7.06
CA THR A 66 -9.91 -1.41 -6.94
C THR A 66 -9.38 -0.06 -6.43
N HIS A 67 -10.20 0.97 -6.55
CA HIS A 67 -9.96 2.30 -6.00
C HIS A 67 -10.98 2.56 -4.89
N VAL A 68 -10.50 3.04 -3.74
CA VAL A 68 -11.34 3.41 -2.61
C VAL A 68 -11.07 4.87 -2.27
N THR A 69 -12.14 5.64 -2.09
CA THR A 69 -12.08 7.00 -1.56
C THR A 69 -12.79 7.03 -0.22
N ALA A 70 -12.17 7.61 0.79
CA ALA A 70 -12.76 7.79 2.10
C ALA A 70 -12.39 9.18 2.66
N PRO A 71 -13.21 9.77 3.55
CA PRO A 71 -12.84 10.98 4.26
C PRO A 71 -11.59 10.73 5.10
N CYS A 72 -10.58 11.60 4.95
CA CYS A 72 -9.43 11.62 5.86
C CYS A 72 -9.88 12.29 7.16
N LEU A 73 -10.29 11.48 8.13
CA LEU A 73 -10.58 11.95 9.48
C LEU A 73 -9.25 12.05 10.23
N ARG A 74 -8.93 13.25 10.72
CA ARG A 74 -7.78 13.49 11.60
C ARG A 74 -8.02 12.87 12.97
#